data_AF-A0A2Z2M675-F1
#
_entry.id   AF-A0A2Z2M675-F1
#
_cell.length_a   1.000
_cell.length_b   1.000
_cell.length_c   1.000
_cell.angle_alpha   90.00
_cell.angle_beta   90.00
_cell.angle_gamma   90.00
#
_symmetry.space_group_name_H-M   'P 1'
#
loop_
_entity.id
_entity.type
_entity.pdbx_description
1 polymer ?
#
loop_
_entity_poly.entity_id
_entity_poly.type
_entity_poly.pdbx_seq_one_letter_code
_entity_poly.pdbx_strand_id
1 'polypeptide(L)' 'MDGFDKYRQLLFFLTWFFLLSLFALIVLRGETGTVTFKVALTVFFLTLVGIVRTAIKLRRKIREEMAGLPPHEEV' A
#
# COMPACT_ATOMS: atom_id res chain seq x y z
N MET A 1 18.51 -14.45 -3.93
CA MET A 1 17.98 -13.37 -4.79
C MET A 1 16.45 -13.27 -4.77
N ASP A 2 15.72 -14.25 -4.19
CA ASP A 2 14.25 -14.31 -4.24
C ASP A 2 13.49 -13.36 -3.30
N GLY A 3 14.12 -12.84 -2.25
CA GLY A 3 13.48 -11.90 -1.32
C GLY A 3 13.20 -10.54 -1.95
N PHE A 4 14.14 -10.03 -2.75
CA PHE A 4 14.06 -8.71 -3.37
C PHE A 4 12.96 -8.63 -4.44
N ASP A 5 12.76 -9.69 -5.22
CA ASP A 5 11.70 -9.74 -6.23
C ASP A 5 10.30 -9.78 -5.61
N LYS A 6 10.11 -10.49 -4.49
CA LYS A 6 8.83 -10.51 -3.76
C LYS A 6 8.44 -9.12 -3.25
N TYR A 7 9.39 -8.36 -2.72
CA TYR A 7 9.15 -6.98 -2.27
C TYR A 7 8.82 -6.03 -3.42
N ARG A 8 9.51 -6.19 -4.55
CA ARG A 8 9.25 -5.42 -5.77
C ARG A 8 7.86 -5.69 -6.34
N GLN A 9 7.46 -6.97 -6.38
CA GLN A 9 6.14 -7.38 -6.84
C GLN A 9 5.02 -6.88 -5.90
N LEU A 10 5.23 -6.94 -4.58
CA LEU A 10 4.30 -6.37 -3.60
C LEU A 10 4.14 -4.86 -3.77
N LEU A 11 5.25 -4.13 -3.95
CA LEU A 11 5.21 -2.69 -4.22
C LEU A 11 4.46 -2.38 -5.52
N PHE A 12 4.68 -3.18 -6.57
CA PHE A 12 3.95 -3.04 -7.82
C PHE A 12 2.44 -3.22 -7.62
N PHE A 13 2.01 -4.26 -6.91
CA PHE A 13 0.59 -4.47 -6.60
C PHE A 13 0.00 -3.35 -5.76
N LEU A 14 0.72 -2.85 -4.75
CA LEU A 14 0.27 -1.73 -3.91
C LEU A 14 0.10 -0.44 -4.72
N THR A 15 1.07 -0.12 -5.58
CA THR A 15 1.01 1.05 -6.45
C THR A 15 -0.11 0.92 -7.47
N TRP A 16 -0.25 -0.26 -8.09
CA TRP A 16 -1.32 -0.51 -9.06
C TRP A 16 -2.70 -0.42 -8.44
N PHE A 17 -2.89 -1.03 -7.27
CA PHE A 17 -4.11 -0.95 -6.49
C PHE A 17 -4.46 0.50 -6.13
N PHE A 18 -3.46 1.31 -5.75
CA PHE A 18 -3.66 2.72 -5.47
C PHE A 18 -4.13 3.49 -6.71
N LEU A 19 -3.50 3.28 -7.86
CA LEU A 19 -3.90 3.92 -9.12
C LEU A 19 -5.32 3.52 -9.56
N LEU A 20 -5.66 2.23 -9.47
CA LEU A 20 -7.01 1.75 -9.76
C LEU A 20 -8.05 2.35 -8.81
N SER A 21 -7.72 2.44 -7.52
CA SER A 21 -8.60 3.04 -6.51
C SER A 21 -8.80 4.53 -6.76
N LEU A 22 -7.74 5.25 -7.17
CA LEU A 22 -7.82 6.66 -7.55
C LEU A 22 -8.70 6.85 -8.80
N PHE A 23 -8.50 6.01 -9.81
CA PHE A 23 -9.31 6.01 -11.04
C PHE A 23 -10.79 5.75 -10.73
N ALA A 24 -11.09 4.73 -9.92
CA ALA A 24 -12.45 4.45 -9.49
C ALA A 24 -13.08 5.63 -8.76
N LEU A 25 -12.33 6.33 -7.90
CA LEU A 25 -12.79 7.54 -7.21
C LEU A 25 -13.14 8.69 -8.16
N ILE A 26 -12.34 8.88 -9.21
CA ILE A 26 -12.59 9.89 -10.25
C ILE A 26 -13.88 9.57 -11.01
N VAL A 27 -14.08 8.30 -11.37
CA VAL A 27 -15.31 7.84 -12.05
C VAL A 27 -16.53 7.97 -11.13
N LEU A 28 -16.43 7.51 -9.89
CA LEU A 28 -17.48 7.60 -8.85
C LEU A 28 -17.95 9.04 -8.62
N ARG A 29 -17.06 10.03 -8.74
CA ARG A 29 -17.41 11.44 -8.59
C ARG A 29 -18.43 11.93 -9.62
N GLY A 30 -18.41 11.36 -10.83
CA GLY A 30 -19.31 11.75 -11.92
C GLY A 30 -20.65 11.01 -11.90
N GLU A 31 -20.70 9.80 -11.33
CA GLU A 31 -21.86 8.91 -11.47
C GLU A 31 -22.68 8.70 -10.20
N THR A 32 -22.15 9.01 -9.01
CA THR A 32 -22.80 8.66 -7.74
C THR A 32 -23.14 9.84 -6.85
N GLY A 33 -24.13 9.63 -5.98
CA GLY A 33 -24.53 10.60 -4.96
C GLY A 33 -23.41 10.92 -3.97
N THR A 34 -23.46 12.12 -3.40
CA THR A 34 -22.44 12.70 -2.52
C THR A 34 -22.08 11.83 -1.32
N VAL A 35 -23.02 11.00 -0.83
CA VAL A 35 -22.81 10.07 0.28
C VAL A 35 -21.88 8.92 -0.12
N THR A 36 -22.16 8.25 -1.25
CA THR A 36 -21.33 7.14 -1.78
C THR A 36 -19.92 7.62 -2.08
N PHE A 37 -19.77 8.82 -2.65
CA PHE A 37 -18.47 9.43 -2.88
C PHE A 37 -17.68 9.69 -1.57
N LYS A 38 -18.33 10.22 -0.52
CA LYS A 38 -17.68 10.44 0.78
C LYS A 38 -17.21 9.13 1.43
N VAL A 39 -18.01 8.06 1.33
CA VAL A 39 -17.64 6.74 1.84
C VAL A 39 -16.44 6.19 1.06
N ALA A 40 -16.47 6.23 -0.27
CA ALA A 40 -15.35 5.79 -1.12
C ALA A 40 -14.07 6.59 -0.81
N LEU A 41 -14.17 7.91 -0.63
CA LEU A 41 -13.06 8.77 -0.24
C LEU A 41 -12.47 8.37 1.11
N THR A 42 -13.32 8.07 2.10
CA THR A 42 -12.88 7.66 3.45
C THR A 42 -12.13 6.33 3.40
N VAL A 43 -12.66 5.35 2.67
CA VAL A 43 -12.03 4.03 2.48
C VAL A 43 -10.70 4.17 1.75
N PHE A 44 -10.62 5.05 0.76
CA PHE A 44 -9.36 5.35 0.06
C PHE A 44 -8.28 5.90 1.01
N PHE A 45 -8.64 6.86 1.86
CA PHE A 45 -7.68 7.39 2.86
C PHE A 45 -7.23 6.32 3.86
N LEU A 46 -8.15 5.48 4.36
CA LEU A 46 -7.79 4.35 5.22
C LEU A 46 -6.82 3.39 4.53
N THR A 47 -7.06 3.12 3.25
CA THR A 47 -6.19 2.24 2.46
C THR A 47 -4.80 2.87 2.25
N LEU A 48 -4.74 4.17 1.97
CA LEU A 48 -3.48 4.91 1.86
C LEU A 48 -2.62 4.78 3.13
N VAL A 49 -3.23 4.92 4.31
CA VAL A 49 -2.52 4.71 5.59
C VAL A 49 -1.96 3.28 5.70
N GLY A 50 -2.73 2.28 5.27
CA GLY A 50 -2.27 0.88 5.21
C GLY A 50 -1.07 0.69 4.28
N ILE A 51 -1.12 1.24 3.06
CA ILE A 51 -0.03 1.16 2.08
C ILE A 51 1.24 1.80 2.65
N VAL A 52 1.14 2.99 3.26
CA VAL A 52 2.27 3.70 3.86
C VAL A 52 2.89 2.89 4.99
N ARG A 53 2.08 2.31 5.90
CA ARG A 53 2.59 1.45 6.99
C ARG A 53 3.33 0.23 6.44
N THR A 54 2.76 -0.44 5.43
CA THR A 54 3.40 -1.59 4.78
C THR A 54 4.72 -1.19 4.12
N ALA A 55 4.78 -0.05 3.43
CA ALA A 55 6.00 0.45 2.82
C ALA A 55 7.10 0.78 3.86
N ILE A 56 6.72 1.33 5.02
CA ILE A 56 7.65 1.58 6.13
C ILE A 56 8.20 0.26 6.69
N LYS A 57 7.32 -0.72 6.96
CA LYS A 57 7.76 -2.06 7.41
C LYS A 57 8.71 -2.72 6.39
N LEU A 58 8.40 -2.60 5.11
CA LEU A 58 9.23 -3.11 4.01
C LEU A 58 10.62 -2.47 4.03
N ARG A 59 10.70 -1.13 4.11
CA ARG A 59 11.97 -0.40 4.17
C ARG A 59 12.79 -0.80 5.39
N ARG A 60 12.15 -0.99 6.54
CA ARG A 60 12.81 -1.44 7.75
C ARG A 60 13.38 -2.84 7.57
N LYS A 61 12.59 -3.78 7.06
CA LYS A 61 13.01 -5.17 6.82
C LYS A 61 14.17 -5.27 5.81
N ILE A 62 14.11 -4.49 4.71
CA ILE A 62 15.21 -4.40 3.74
C ILE A 62 16.48 -3.84 4.38
N ARG A 63 16.36 -2.82 5.26
CA ARG A 63 17.52 -2.25 5.97
C ARG A 63 18.14 -3.25 6.94
N GLU A 64 17.31 -4.00 7.68
CA GLU A 64 17.77 -5.06 8.60
C GLU A 64 18.48 -6.19 7.83
N GLU A 65 17.91 -6.66 6.71
CA GLU A 65 18.52 -7.66 5.82
C GLU A 65 19.85 -7.17 5.20
N MET A 66 19.95 -5.90 4.76
CA MET A 66 21.18 -5.33 4.20
C MET A 66 22.27 -5.03 5.24
N ALA A 67 21.90 -4.78 6.49
CA ALA A 67 22.84 -4.49 7.58
C ALA A 67 23.49 -5.75 8.19
N GLY A 68 23.10 -6.95 7.74
CA GLY A 68 23.62 -8.21 8.28
C GLY A 68 23.20 -8.50 9.72
N LEU A 69 22.20 -7.78 10.23
CA LEU A 69 21.67 -7.98 11.59
C LEU A 69 20.75 -9.22 11.58
N PRO A 70 20.87 -10.12 12.56
CA PRO A 70 19.97 -11.26 12.66
C PRO A 70 18.52 -10.75 12.73
N PRO A 71 17.56 -11.43 12.07
CA PRO A 71 16.17 -10.99 12.07
C PRO A 71 15.72 -10.89 13.52
N HIS A 72 15.27 -9.69 13.93
CA HIS A 72 14.62 -9.55 15.23
C HIS A 72 13.38 -10.43 15.18
N GLU A 73 13.48 -11.57 15.87
CA GLU A 73 12.37 -12.47 16.14
C GLU A 73 11.26 -11.63 16.78
N GLU A 74 10.19 -11.38 16.03
CA GLU A 74 8.97 -10.80 16.59
C GLU A 74 8.36 -11.87 17.52
N VAL A 75 8.65 -11.76 18.82
CA VAL A 75 7.99 -12.51 19.92
C VAL A 75 6.65 -11.86 20.24
#